data_AF-A0A5C7Y1T5-F1
#
_entry.id   AF-A0A5C7Y1T5-F1
#
_cell.length_a   1.000
_cell.length_b   1.000
_cell.length_c   1.000
_cell.angle_alpha   90.00
_cell.angle_beta   90.00
_cell.angle_gamma   90.00
#
_symmetry.space_group_name_H-M   'P 1'
#
loop_
_entity.id
_entity.type
_entity.pdbx_description
1 polymer ?
#
loop_
_entity_poly.entity_id
_entity_poly.type
_entity_poly.pdbx_seq_one_letter_code
_entity_poly.pdbx_strand_id
1 'polypeptide(L)'
;MYEFETAAELSDGMSGVWLVTTGNGQYVWDLNEQTWAELVGEPTRTIRCAMYPAVGMYSLVWFEPHDADARLWYLSDRVTSIKRLR
;
A
#
# COMPACT_ATOMS: atom_id res chain seq x y z
N MET A 1 -11.07 20.38 12.86
CA MET A 1 -9.93 19.44 12.91
C MET A 1 -10.40 18.17 12.25
N TYR A 2 -9.86 17.78 11.10
CA TYR A 2 -10.26 16.52 10.46
C TYR A 2 -9.53 15.39 11.20
N GLU A 3 -10.27 14.50 11.84
CA GLU A 3 -9.69 13.32 12.52
C GLU A 3 -9.40 12.25 11.47
N PHE A 4 -8.14 11.89 11.31
CA PHE A 4 -7.76 10.75 10.48
C PHE A 4 -7.69 9.51 11.36
N GLU A 5 -8.25 8.40 10.89
CA GLU A 5 -7.96 7.10 11.47
C GLU A 5 -6.51 6.73 11.09
N THR A 6 -5.70 6.31 12.06
CA THR A 6 -4.32 5.90 11.85
C THR A 6 -4.12 4.45 12.25
N ALA A 7 -3.16 3.78 11.61
CA ALA A 7 -2.80 2.42 11.93
C ALA A 7 -1.28 2.30 12.12
N ALA A 8 -0.86 1.39 13.01
CA ALA A 8 0.55 1.02 13.13
C ALA A 8 0.97 0.04 12.03
N GLU A 9 0.03 -0.79 11.56
CA GLU A 9 0.22 -1.82 10.54
C GLU A 9 -1.11 -2.08 9.84
N LEU A 10 -1.06 -2.38 8.53
CA LEU A 10 -2.19 -2.96 7.81
C LEU A 10 -2.13 -4.48 7.87
N SER A 11 -3.26 -5.15 7.78
CA SER A 11 -3.30 -6.61 7.83
C SER A 11 -4.44 -7.17 7.00
N ASP A 12 -4.36 -8.47 6.71
CA ASP A 12 -5.45 -9.22 6.13
C ASP A 12 -6.65 -9.21 7.10
N GLY A 13 -7.80 -8.75 6.62
CA GLY A 13 -9.01 -8.52 7.44
C GLY A 13 -9.30 -7.06 7.80
N MET A 14 -8.38 -6.13 7.54
CA MET A 14 -8.69 -4.70 7.54
C MET A 14 -9.41 -4.28 6.25
N SER A 15 -10.13 -3.16 6.29
CA SER A 15 -10.92 -2.66 5.16
C SER A 15 -10.75 -1.15 4.96
N GLY A 16 -11.21 -0.66 3.81
CA GLY A 16 -11.12 0.76 3.43
C GLY A 16 -9.85 1.12 2.67
N VAL A 17 -9.75 2.41 2.36
CA VAL A 17 -8.66 2.99 1.58
C VAL A 17 -7.67 3.69 2.51
N TRP A 18 -6.39 3.36 2.37
CA TRP A 18 -5.33 3.81 3.25
C TRP A 18 -4.20 4.47 2.47
N LEU A 19 -3.81 5.66 2.91
CA LEU A 19 -2.59 6.32 2.45
C LEU A 19 -1.41 5.85 3.29
N VAL A 20 -0.48 5.18 2.63
CA VAL A 20 0.79 4.72 3.20
C VAL A 20 1.88 5.66 2.70
N THR A 21 2.49 6.40 3.62
CA THR A 21 3.63 7.28 3.31
C THR A 21 4.92 6.58 3.71
N THR A 22 5.92 6.68 2.84
CA THR A 22 7.25 6.10 3.03
C THR A 22 8.31 7.19 2.91
N GLY A 23 9.59 6.85 3.04
CA GLY A 23 10.71 7.77 2.81
C GLY A 23 10.80 8.33 1.38
N ASN A 24 10.32 7.57 0.39
CA ASN A 24 10.49 7.90 -1.03
C ASN A 24 9.19 8.13 -1.81
N GLY A 25 8.03 7.97 -1.17
CA GLY A 25 6.76 8.08 -1.88
C GLY A 25 5.51 7.89 -1.02
N GLN A 26 4.37 8.06 -1.67
CA GLN A 26 3.05 7.86 -1.08
C GLN A 26 2.27 6.87 -1.93
N TYR A 27 1.58 5.96 -1.25
CA TYR A 27 0.89 4.85 -1.87
C TYR A 27 -0.53 4.74 -1.32
N VAL A 28 -1.48 4.51 -2.21
CA VAL A 28 -2.87 4.24 -1.86
C VAL A 28 -3.07 2.72 -1.86
N TRP A 29 -3.50 2.21 -0.71
CA TRP A 29 -3.89 0.81 -0.51
C TRP A 29 -5.40 0.76 -0.37
N ASP A 30 -6.09 0.18 -1.35
CA ASP A 30 -7.50 -0.16 -1.20
C ASP A 30 -7.61 -1.62 -0.75
N LEU A 31 -7.94 -1.83 0.53
CA LEU A 31 -8.07 -3.17 1.09
C LEU A 31 -9.44 -3.82 0.76
N ASN A 32 -10.42 -3.04 0.29
CA ASN A 32 -11.69 -3.59 -0.18
C ASN A 32 -11.51 -4.24 -1.55
N GLU A 33 -10.79 -3.55 -2.44
CA GLU A 33 -10.55 -4.01 -3.81
C GLU A 33 -9.24 -4.81 -3.96
N GLN A 34 -8.42 -4.83 -2.91
CA GLN A 34 -7.07 -5.41 -2.91
C GLN A 34 -6.18 -4.80 -4.01
N THR A 35 -6.19 -3.47 -4.10
CA THR A 35 -5.38 -2.72 -5.07
C THR A 35 -4.35 -1.83 -4.39
N TRP A 36 -3.30 -1.51 -5.14
CA TRP A 36 -2.20 -0.68 -4.70
C TRP A 36 -1.82 0.29 -5.82
N ALA A 37 -1.58 1.55 -5.46
CA ALA A 37 -1.18 2.57 -6.40
C ALA A 37 -0.15 3.49 -5.79
N GLU A 38 0.78 4.00 -6.58
CA GLU A 38 1.44 5.26 -6.24
C GLU A 38 0.39 6.38 -6.26
N LEU A 39 0.46 7.33 -5.32
CA LEU A 39 -0.55 8.41 -5.21
C LEU A 39 -0.70 9.23 -6.50
N VAL A 40 0.36 9.31 -7.30
CA VAL A 40 0.41 10.02 -8.59
C VAL A 40 0.48 9.05 -9.78
N GLY A 41 0.31 7.75 -9.55
CA GLY A 41 0.36 6.69 -10.57
C GLY A 41 -0.99 6.03 -10.81
N GLU A 42 -1.11 5.27 -11.90
CA GLU A 42 -2.30 4.47 -12.13
C GLU A 42 -2.38 3.29 -11.15
N PRO A 43 -3.58 2.97 -10.63
CA PRO A 43 -3.74 1.87 -9.71
C PRO A 43 -3.41 0.53 -10.37
N THR A 44 -2.57 -0.25 -9.70
CA THR A 44 -2.19 -1.60 -10.13
C THR A 44 -2.83 -2.61 -9.19
N ARG A 45 -3.49 -3.62 -9.76
CA ARG A 45 -4.08 -4.69 -8.94
C ARG A 45 -2.97 -5.46 -8.23
N THR A 46 -3.12 -5.66 -6.91
CA THR A 46 -2.20 -6.55 -6.17
C THR A 46 -2.70 -7.97 -6.32
N ILE A 47 -1.81 -8.90 -6.71
CA ILE A 47 -2.11 -10.33 -6.64
C ILE A 47 -1.87 -10.83 -5.24
N ARG A 48 -0.79 -10.36 -4.60
CA ARG A 48 -0.36 -10.89 -3.32
C ARG A 48 0.39 -9.85 -2.51
N CYS A 49 -0.05 -9.64 -1.28
CA CYS A 49 0.75 -8.96 -0.28
C CYS A 49 1.58 -10.00 0.49
N ALA A 50 2.91 -9.98 0.35
CA ALA A 50 3.78 -10.86 1.12
C ALA A 50 4.11 -10.26 2.50
N MET A 51 4.18 -8.93 2.57
CA MET A 51 4.33 -8.18 3.82
C MET A 51 3.51 -6.90 3.73
N TYR A 52 2.50 -6.78 4.60
CA TYR A 52 1.71 -5.56 4.71
C TYR A 52 2.56 -4.42 5.28
N PRO A 53 2.22 -3.15 4.96
CA PRO A 53 2.93 -2.00 5.48
C PRO A 53 2.74 -1.86 6.99
N ALA A 54 3.84 -1.70 7.70
CA ALA A 54 3.89 -1.36 9.12
C ALA A 54 4.84 -0.18 9.34
N VAL A 55 4.46 0.78 10.19
CA VAL A 55 5.26 1.97 10.49
C VAL A 55 6.62 1.56 11.06
N GLY A 56 7.68 2.10 10.46
CA GLY A 56 9.07 1.77 10.79
C GLY A 56 9.64 0.56 10.03
N MET A 57 8.81 -0.17 9.28
CA MET A 57 9.18 -1.32 8.45
C MET A 57 8.97 -1.03 6.95
N TYR A 58 9.04 -2.06 6.13
CA TYR A 58 8.81 -2.03 4.68
C TYR A 58 7.56 -2.85 4.33
N SER A 59 6.98 -2.63 3.15
CA SER A 59 5.99 -3.54 2.57
C SER A 59 6.56 -4.25 1.35
N LEU A 60 6.03 -5.45 1.06
CA LEU A 60 6.41 -6.24 -0.11
C LEU A 60 5.16 -6.74 -0.82
N VAL A 61 4.99 -6.29 -2.06
CA VAL A 61 3.81 -6.54 -2.88
C VAL A 61 4.19 -7.21 -4.20
N TRP A 62 3.35 -8.15 -4.62
CA TRP A 62 3.37 -8.79 -5.92
C TRP A 62 2.16 -8.35 -6.76
N PHE A 63 2.43 -7.87 -7.97
CA PHE A 63 1.43 -7.45 -8.96
C PHE A 63 1.13 -8.51 -10.00
N GLU A 64 -0.05 -8.38 -10.61
CA GLU A 64 -0.42 -9.16 -11.79
C GLU A 64 0.43 -8.71 -12.98
N PRO A 65 1.16 -9.61 -13.64
CA PRO A 65 1.89 -9.22 -14.84
C PRO A 65 0.86 -8.84 -15.90
N HIS A 66 0.70 -7.53 -16.12
CA HIS A 66 0.03 -7.02 -17.31
C HIS A 66 0.91 -7.19 -18.56
N ASP A 67 2.22 -7.37 -18.38
CA ASP A 67 3.20 -7.67 -19.42
C ASP A 67 4.32 -8.57 -18.85
N ALA A 68 4.98 -9.37 -19.71
CA ALA A 68 5.98 -10.36 -19.29
C ALA A 68 7.23 -9.75 -18.63
N ASP A 69 7.48 -8.46 -18.89
CA ASP A 69 8.61 -7.69 -18.35
C ASP A 69 8.27 -6.90 -17.08
N ALA A 70 7.04 -7.02 -16.55
CA ALA A 70 6.61 -6.27 -15.38
C ALA A 70 7.38 -6.67 -14.12
N ARG A 71 7.72 -5.66 -13.29
CA ARG A 71 8.29 -5.89 -11.95
C ARG A 71 7.29 -6.69 -11.12
N LEU A 72 7.60 -7.96 -10.92
CA LEU A 72 6.80 -8.89 -10.11
C LEU A 72 6.89 -8.57 -8.62
N TRP A 73 7.87 -7.78 -8.17
CA TRP A 73 7.99 -7.44 -6.75
C TRP A 73 8.29 -5.96 -6.57
N TYR A 74 7.57 -5.33 -5.66
CA TYR A 74 7.87 -4.01 -5.16
C TYR A 74 8.10 -4.07 -3.66
N LEU A 75 9.33 -3.74 -3.27
CA LEU A 75 9.73 -3.47 -1.90
C LEU A 75 9.67 -1.96 -1.69
N SER A 76 8.85 -1.50 -0.76
CA SER A 76 8.77 -0.08 -0.43
C SER A 76 10.03 0.41 0.29
N ASP A 77 10.20 1.73 0.37
CA ASP A 77 11.05 2.32 1.42
C ASP A 77 10.34 2.25 2.79
N ARG A 78 11.04 2.65 3.86
CA ARG A 78 10.55 2.60 5.22
C ARG A 78 9.26 3.41 5.36
N VAL A 79 8.21 2.78 5.87
CA VAL A 79 6.91 3.39 6.13
C VAL A 79 7.03 4.37 7.29
N THR A 80 6.58 5.60 7.07
CA THR A 80 6.61 6.69 8.04
C THR A 80 5.24 6.99 8.62
N SER A 81 4.16 6.75 7.88
CA SER A 81 2.79 6.84 8.41
C SER A 81 1.77 6.07 7.58
N ILE A 82 0.68 5.67 8.24
CA ILE A 82 -0.47 5.01 7.63
C ILE A 82 -1.72 5.73 8.12
N LYS A 83 -2.55 6.23 7.18
CA LYS A 83 -3.76 7.01 7.47
C LYS A 83 -4.90 6.56 6.58
N ARG A 84 -6.09 6.40 7.15
CA ARG A 84 -7.28 6.09 6.36
C ARG A 84 -7.77 7.32 5.60
N LEU A 85 -8.08 7.15 4.32
CA LEU A 85 -8.75 8.13 3.50
C LEU A 85 -10.26 8.01 3.73
N ARG A 86 -10.92 9.14 3.99
CA ARG A 86 -12.37 9.23 4.20
C ARG A 86 -13.09 9.49 2.88
#